data_AF-A0A8T3PB54-F1
#
_entry.id   AF-A0A8T3PB54-F1
#
_cell.length_a   1.000
_cell.length_b   1.000
_cell.length_c   1.000
_cell.angle_alpha   90.00
_cell.angle_beta   90.00
_cell.angle_gamma   90.00
#
_symmetry.space_group_name_H-M   'P 1'
#
loop_
_entity.id
_entity.type
_entity.pdbx_description
1 polymer ?
#
loop_
_entity_poly.entity_id
_entity_poly.type
_entity_poly.pdbx_seq_one_letter_code
_entity_poly.pdbx_strand_id
1 'polypeptide(L)'
;MNAEEAADAPFRLFDEARQLDAMQLGALVEAWQAVDVGARRRAWESVRREARTARREEPLDEIRRAVSSWATQGYAGIQAGVFGTLQDADRGDARAHAAAPILDAMASVLLADRLSEDELLTLRNPWDSVVGQPMAEDGST
;
A
#
# COMPACT_ATOMS: atom_id res chain seq x y z
N MET A 1 -19.34 -1.55 10.89
CA MET A 1 -18.22 -2.48 10.65
C MET A 1 -17.91 -3.18 11.95
N ASN A 2 -18.08 -4.50 12.00
CA ASN A 2 -17.67 -5.30 13.16
C ASN A 2 -16.14 -5.53 13.13
N ALA A 3 -15.53 -5.90 14.26
CA ALA A 3 -14.06 -5.98 14.39
C ALA A 3 -13.39 -6.91 13.36
N GLU A 4 -14.07 -7.99 12.97
CA GLU A 4 -13.62 -8.96 11.96
C GLU A 4 -13.59 -8.35 10.55
N GLU A 5 -14.64 -7.61 10.18
CA GLU A 5 -14.74 -6.93 8.88
C GLU A 5 -13.69 -5.81 8.72
N ALA A 6 -13.30 -5.17 9.83
CA ALA A 6 -12.24 -4.16 9.87
C ALA A 6 -10.83 -4.76 9.71
N ALA A 7 -10.63 -6.02 10.14
CA ALA A 7 -9.36 -6.72 9.98
C ALA A 7 -9.15 -7.24 8.55
N ASP A 8 -10.22 -7.60 7.85
CA ASP A 8 -10.16 -8.12 6.47
C ASP A 8 -10.06 -7.01 5.41
N ALA A 9 -10.57 -5.81 5.68
CA ALA A 9 -10.61 -4.72 4.71
C ALA A 9 -9.21 -4.31 4.17
N PRO A 10 -8.14 -4.23 4.99
CA PRO A 10 -6.78 -4.00 4.49
C PRO A 10 -6.31 -5.08 3.51
N PHE A 11 -6.66 -6.35 3.73
CA PHE A 11 -6.22 -7.45 2.86
C PHE A 11 -6.94 -7.49 1.53
N ARG A 12 -8.19 -7.02 1.46
CA ARG A 12 -8.86 -6.78 0.17
C ARG A 12 -8.13 -5.74 -0.68
N LEU A 13 -7.74 -4.62 -0.07
CA LEU A 13 -6.91 -3.61 -0.73
C LEU A 13 -5.56 -4.19 -1.18
N PHE A 14 -4.97 -5.05 -0.35
CA PHE A 14 -3.71 -5.71 -0.70
C PHE A 14 -3.85 -6.68 -1.87
N ASP A 15 -4.94 -7.43 -1.95
CA ASP A 15 -5.21 -8.31 -3.09
C ASP A 15 -5.37 -7.52 -4.39
N GLU A 16 -6.03 -6.36 -4.35
CA GLU A 16 -6.05 -5.40 -5.47
C GLU A 16 -4.65 -4.92 -5.84
N ALA A 17 -3.83 -4.58 -4.84
CA ALA A 17 -2.47 -4.09 -5.04
C ALA A 17 -1.58 -5.11 -5.76
N ARG A 18 -1.81 -6.40 -5.53
CA ARG A 18 -1.08 -7.50 -6.17
C ARG A 18 -1.43 -7.67 -7.65
N GLN A 19 -2.55 -7.11 -8.10
CA GLN A 19 -2.97 -7.13 -9.50
C GLN A 19 -2.44 -5.93 -10.30
N LEU A 20 -1.89 -4.91 -9.64
CA LEU A 20 -1.32 -3.75 -10.33
C LEU A 20 -0.13 -4.14 -11.19
N ASP A 21 -0.09 -3.59 -12.41
CA ASP A 21 1.06 -3.74 -13.30
C ASP A 21 2.21 -2.77 -12.93
N ALA A 22 3.34 -2.89 -13.62
CA ALA A 22 4.53 -2.07 -13.31
C ALA A 22 4.29 -0.56 -13.53
N MET A 23 3.44 -0.18 -14.49
CA MET A 23 3.11 1.22 -14.78
C MET A 23 2.24 1.79 -13.65
N GLN A 24 1.23 1.05 -13.21
CA GLN A 24 0.37 1.43 -12.09
C GLN A 24 1.14 1.50 -10.77
N LEU A 25 2.07 0.56 -10.53
CA LEU A 25 2.95 0.61 -9.37
C LEU A 25 3.89 1.83 -9.42
N GLY A 26 4.41 2.17 -10.60
CA GLY A 26 5.20 3.40 -10.80
C GLY A 26 4.40 4.66 -10.49
N ALA A 27 3.19 4.78 -11.05
CA ALA A 27 2.30 5.91 -10.80
C ALA A 27 1.93 6.04 -9.31
N LEU A 28 1.73 4.92 -8.62
CA LEU A 28 1.46 4.90 -7.17
C LEU A 28 2.64 5.45 -6.37
N VAL A 29 3.87 5.05 -6.73
CA VAL A 29 5.08 5.55 -6.09
C VAL A 29 5.25 7.05 -6.33
N GLU A 30 5.02 7.52 -7.55
CA GLU A 30 5.09 8.95 -7.89
C GLU A 30 4.07 9.78 -7.09
N ALA A 31 2.80 9.35 -7.07
CA ALA A 31 1.75 10.01 -6.30
C ALA A 31 2.08 10.06 -4.81
N TRP A 32 2.67 8.99 -4.26
CA TRP A 32 3.08 8.93 -2.86
C TRP A 32 4.28 9.81 -2.54
N GLN A 33 5.24 9.92 -3.46
CA GLN A 33 6.39 10.81 -3.33
C GLN A 33 5.98 12.29 -3.39
N ALA A 34 4.92 12.62 -4.12
CA ALA A 34 4.37 13.97 -4.18
C ALA A 34 3.72 14.43 -2.88
N VAL A 35 3.34 13.50 -1.97
CA VAL A 35 2.81 13.84 -0.64
C VAL A 35 3.94 14.31 0.27
N ASP A 36 3.71 15.44 0.97
CA ASP A 36 4.63 16.00 1.95
C ASP A 36 5.12 14.93 2.94
N VAL A 37 6.44 14.77 3.01
CA VAL A 37 7.10 13.78 3.87
C VAL A 37 6.83 14.07 5.36
N GLY A 38 6.71 15.36 5.73
CA GLY A 38 6.39 15.78 7.09
C GLY A 38 4.97 15.35 7.49
N ALA A 39 4.00 15.54 6.61
CA ALA A 39 2.62 15.14 6.79
C ALA A 39 2.50 13.62 6.93
N ARG A 40 3.12 12.85 6.02
CA ARG A 40 3.12 11.37 6.10
C ARG A 40 3.75 10.87 7.39
N ARG A 41 4.86 11.46 7.82
CA ARG A 41 5.49 11.08 9.09
C ARG A 41 4.55 11.33 10.28
N ARG A 42 3.89 12.49 10.34
CA ARG A 42 2.93 12.80 11.41
C ARG A 42 1.74 11.84 11.40
N ALA A 43 1.19 11.54 10.21
CA ALA A 43 0.13 10.54 10.06
C ALA A 43 0.56 9.17 10.58
N TRP A 44 1.81 8.74 10.31
CA TRP A 44 2.36 7.49 10.84
C TRP A 44 2.58 7.47 12.35
N GLU A 45 2.92 8.62 12.95
CA GLU A 45 2.99 8.75 14.40
C GLU A 45 1.60 8.53 15.02
N SER A 46 0.55 9.07 14.39
CA SER A 46 -0.84 8.79 14.78
C SER A 46 -1.24 7.34 14.54
N VAL A 47 -0.94 6.73 13.40
CA VAL A 47 -1.20 5.29 13.13
C VAL A 47 -0.66 4.42 14.26
N ARG A 48 0.59 4.63 14.70
CA ARG A 48 1.20 3.84 15.78
C ARG A 48 0.50 4.06 17.12
N ARG A 49 0.13 5.31 17.42
CA ARG A 49 -0.57 5.67 18.66
C ARG A 49 -1.97 5.06 18.69
N GLU A 50 -2.74 5.23 17.62
CA GLU A 50 -4.12 4.74 17.53
C GLU A 50 -4.20 3.22 17.45
N ALA A 51 -3.26 2.57 16.76
CA ALA A 51 -3.15 1.11 16.79
C ALA A 51 -2.99 0.61 18.24
N ARG A 52 -2.14 1.24 19.04
CA ARG A 52 -1.96 0.89 20.45
C ARG A 52 -3.21 1.14 21.28
N THR A 53 -3.82 2.32 21.14
CA THR A 53 -5.04 2.67 21.87
C THR A 53 -6.19 1.72 21.55
N ALA A 54 -6.31 1.29 20.28
CA ALA A 54 -7.35 0.40 19.81
C ALA A 54 -7.01 -1.09 19.94
N ARG A 55 -5.81 -1.45 20.46
CA ARG A 55 -5.28 -2.82 20.51
C ARG A 55 -5.24 -3.52 19.14
N ARG A 56 -4.82 -2.79 18.11
CA ARG A 56 -4.69 -3.23 16.71
C ARG A 56 -3.22 -3.30 16.26
N GLU A 57 -2.26 -3.38 17.19
CA GLU A 57 -0.85 -3.54 16.83
C GLU A 57 -0.57 -4.84 16.07
N GLU A 58 -1.18 -5.95 16.48
CA GLU A 58 -0.99 -7.24 15.84
C GLU A 58 -1.49 -7.24 14.38
N PRO A 59 -2.73 -6.79 14.07
CA PRO A 59 -3.16 -6.55 12.69
C PRO A 59 -2.23 -5.61 11.91
N LEU A 60 -1.76 -4.52 12.52
CA LEU A 60 -0.82 -3.60 11.86
C LEU A 60 0.52 -4.28 11.52
N ASP A 61 1.02 -5.15 12.39
CA ASP A 61 2.25 -5.91 12.15
C ASP A 61 2.04 -7.06 11.17
N GLU A 62 0.83 -7.61 11.07
CA GLU A 62 0.45 -8.57 10.05
C GLU A 62 0.47 -7.95 8.65
N ILE A 63 -0.17 -6.79 8.45
CA ILE A 63 -0.14 -6.09 7.16
C ILE A 63 1.29 -5.69 6.76
N ARG A 64 2.12 -5.25 7.72
CA ARG A 64 3.55 -4.97 7.47
C ARG A 64 4.31 -6.19 6.97
N ARG A 65 4.08 -7.35 7.60
CA ARG A 65 4.71 -8.62 7.20
C ARG A 65 4.25 -9.06 5.82
N ALA A 66 2.96 -8.96 5.54
CA ALA A 66 2.41 -9.31 4.23
C ALA A 66 3.00 -8.45 3.10
N VAL A 67 3.02 -7.13 3.27
CA VAL A 67 3.59 -6.20 2.29
C VAL A 67 5.10 -6.43 2.11
N SER A 68 5.85 -6.61 3.20
CA SER A 68 7.29 -6.87 3.14
C SER A 68 7.61 -8.20 2.44
N SER A 69 6.82 -9.24 2.71
CA SER A 69 6.98 -10.54 2.07
C SER A 69 6.70 -10.46 0.56
N TRP A 70 5.64 -9.78 0.15
CA TRP A 70 5.32 -9.57 -1.26
C TRP A 70 6.39 -8.75 -1.99
N ALA A 71 6.88 -7.68 -1.36
CA ALA A 71 7.91 -6.81 -1.92
C ALA A 71 9.23 -7.56 -2.17
N THR A 72 9.54 -8.56 -1.35
CA THR A 72 10.80 -9.33 -1.40
C THR A 72 10.70 -10.64 -2.19
N GLN A 73 9.50 -11.08 -2.57
CA GLN A 73 9.25 -12.40 -3.18
C GLN A 73 9.96 -12.61 -4.53
N GLY A 74 10.34 -11.54 -5.24
CA GLY A 74 11.12 -11.60 -6.49
C GLY A 74 12.64 -11.78 -6.30
N TYR A 75 13.19 -11.38 -5.14
CA TYR A 75 14.64 -11.46 -4.89
C TYR A 75 15.10 -12.88 -4.49
N ALA A 76 14.21 -13.69 -3.93
CA ALA A 76 14.54 -15.06 -3.49
C ALA A 76 14.87 -16.03 -4.65
N GLY A 77 14.37 -15.77 -5.86
CA GLY A 77 14.67 -16.58 -7.05
C GLY A 77 16.03 -16.26 -7.70
N ILE A 78 16.56 -15.05 -7.48
CA ILE A 78 17.80 -14.58 -8.12
C ILE A 78 19.05 -15.24 -7.50
N GLN A 79 18.99 -15.66 -6.24
CA GLN A 79 20.09 -16.38 -5.59
C GLN A 79 20.12 -17.89 -5.91
N ALA A 80 19.07 -18.44 -6.53
CA ALA A 80 18.95 -19.87 -6.80
C ALA A 80 19.12 -20.22 -8.30
N GLY A 81 20.15 -19.69 -8.95
CA GLY A 81 20.69 -20.24 -10.22
C GLY A 81 19.77 -20.29 -11.45
N VAL A 82 18.56 -19.75 -11.38
CA VAL A 82 17.65 -19.60 -12.51
C VAL A 82 17.83 -18.19 -13.05
N PHE A 83 18.11 -18.06 -14.34
CA PHE A 83 18.14 -16.80 -15.07
C PHE A 83 16.79 -16.08 -14.90
N GLY A 84 16.66 -15.26 -13.87
CA GLY A 84 15.60 -14.26 -13.79
C GLY A 84 15.72 -13.36 -15.01
N THR A 85 14.61 -13.18 -15.72
CA THR A 85 14.62 -12.29 -16.89
C THR A 85 14.80 -10.84 -16.41
N LEU A 86 15.30 -9.93 -17.27
CA LEU A 86 15.37 -8.50 -16.93
C LEU A 86 14.00 -7.96 -16.46
N GLN A 87 12.92 -8.49 -17.03
CA GLN A 87 11.55 -8.16 -16.68
C GLN A 87 11.16 -8.59 -15.25
N ASP A 88 11.76 -9.66 -14.70
CA ASP A 88 11.54 -10.09 -13.31
C ASP A 88 12.29 -9.20 -12.31
N ALA A 89 13.47 -8.70 -12.69
CA ALA A 89 14.23 -7.75 -11.89
C ALA A 89 13.52 -6.39 -11.80
N ASP A 90 13.07 -5.86 -12.94
CA ASP A 90 12.30 -4.60 -13.01
C ASP A 90 11.00 -4.68 -12.18
N ARG A 91 10.35 -5.86 -12.17
CA ARG A 91 9.16 -6.10 -11.36
C ARG A 91 9.48 -6.20 -9.86
N GLY A 92 10.62 -6.79 -9.51
CA GLY A 92 11.12 -6.81 -8.12
C GLY A 92 11.35 -5.41 -7.59
N ASP A 93 12.00 -4.55 -8.38
CA ASP A 93 12.27 -3.16 -8.02
C ASP A 93 10.98 -2.33 -7.92
N ALA A 94 10.04 -2.49 -8.86
CA ALA A 94 8.73 -1.82 -8.80
C ALA A 94 7.93 -2.20 -7.54
N ARG A 95 7.91 -3.48 -7.14
CA ARG A 95 7.25 -3.93 -5.91
C ARG A 95 7.94 -3.41 -4.66
N ALA A 96 9.27 -3.40 -4.63
CA ALA A 96 10.03 -2.86 -3.52
C ALA A 96 9.73 -1.38 -3.29
N HIS A 97 9.65 -0.58 -4.36
CA HIS A 97 9.30 0.83 -4.27
C HIS A 97 7.83 1.07 -3.89
N ALA A 98 6.90 0.23 -4.36
CA ALA A 98 5.48 0.35 -4.05
C ALA A 98 5.08 -0.16 -2.66
N ALA A 99 5.98 -0.86 -1.94
CA ALA A 99 5.69 -1.40 -0.62
C ALA A 99 5.21 -0.34 0.37
N ALA A 100 5.86 0.83 0.40
CA ALA A 100 5.52 1.90 1.33
C ALA A 100 4.12 2.51 1.05
N PRO A 101 3.76 2.94 -0.17
CA PRO A 101 2.41 3.44 -0.43
C PRO A 101 1.30 2.42 -0.19
N ILE A 102 1.53 1.14 -0.49
CA ILE A 102 0.55 0.08 -0.22
C ILE A 102 0.33 -0.07 1.29
N LEU A 103 1.41 -0.03 2.08
CA LEU A 103 1.32 -0.08 3.53
C LEU A 103 0.57 1.13 4.11
N ASP A 104 0.79 2.33 3.58
CA ASP A 104 0.05 3.55 3.96
C ASP A 104 -1.45 3.38 3.73
N ALA A 105 -1.83 2.90 2.54
CA ALA A 105 -3.22 2.65 2.18
C ALA A 105 -3.87 1.59 3.09
N MET A 106 -3.22 0.45 3.31
CA MET A 106 -3.71 -0.60 4.21
C MET A 106 -3.87 -0.11 5.66
N ALA A 107 -2.89 0.66 6.16
CA ALA A 107 -2.95 1.21 7.51
C ALA A 107 -4.09 2.24 7.67
N SER A 108 -4.36 3.03 6.63
CA SER A 108 -5.49 3.97 6.60
C SER A 108 -6.84 3.25 6.71
N VAL A 109 -6.98 2.09 6.05
CA VAL A 109 -8.20 1.26 6.12
C VAL A 109 -8.35 0.61 7.49
N LEU A 110 -7.26 0.04 8.04
CA LEU A 110 -7.25 -0.62 9.35
C LEU A 110 -7.68 0.33 10.48
N LEU A 111 -7.35 1.62 10.37
CA LEU A 111 -7.59 2.64 11.40
C LEU A 111 -8.54 3.75 10.94
N ALA A 112 -9.41 3.46 9.96
CA ALA A 112 -10.33 4.43 9.38
C ALA A 112 -11.27 5.09 10.42
N ASP A 113 -11.62 4.36 11.48
CA ASP A 113 -12.46 4.87 12.59
C ASP A 113 -11.67 5.67 13.64
N ARG A 114 -10.35 5.82 13.49
CA ARG A 114 -9.45 6.37 14.51
C ARG A 114 -8.58 7.53 14.03
N LEU A 115 -8.22 7.52 12.76
CA LEU A 115 -7.46 8.60 12.15
C LEU A 115 -8.37 9.77 11.80
N SER A 116 -7.82 10.97 11.85
CA SER A 116 -8.50 12.15 11.31
C SER A 116 -8.64 12.07 9.79
N GLU A 117 -9.57 12.84 9.23
CA GLU A 117 -9.78 12.91 7.78
C GLU A 117 -8.51 13.31 7.04
N ASP A 118 -7.77 14.31 7.53
CA ASP A 118 -6.51 14.75 6.94
C ASP A 118 -5.43 13.65 6.93
N GLU A 119 -5.35 12.85 8.01
CA GLU A 119 -4.41 11.73 8.09
C GLU A 119 -4.80 10.59 7.15
N LEU A 120 -6.10 10.30 7.03
CA LEU A 120 -6.61 9.33 6.08
C LEU A 120 -6.31 9.75 4.66
N LEU A 121 -6.60 11.00 4.29
CA LEU A 121 -6.28 11.54 2.97
C LEU A 121 -4.77 11.50 2.71
N THR A 122 -3.95 11.88 3.68
CA THR A 122 -2.48 11.84 3.54
C THR A 122 -1.96 10.45 3.20
N LEU A 123 -2.53 9.41 3.81
CA LEU A 123 -2.08 8.02 3.62
C LEU A 123 -2.74 7.32 2.43
N ARG A 124 -4.01 7.64 2.14
CA ARG A 124 -4.83 6.91 1.18
C ARG A 124 -4.93 7.58 -0.20
N ASN A 125 -4.81 8.91 -0.27
CA ASN A 125 -4.99 9.63 -1.54
C ASN A 125 -4.06 9.15 -2.67
N PRO A 126 -2.78 8.78 -2.43
CA PRO A 126 -1.96 8.18 -3.48
C PRO A 126 -2.58 6.92 -4.10
N TRP A 127 -3.15 6.05 -3.26
CA TRP A 127 -3.86 4.85 -3.71
C TRP A 127 -5.11 5.22 -4.52
N ASP A 128 -5.97 6.08 -3.97
CA ASP A 128 -7.22 6.47 -4.62
C ASP A 128 -6.96 7.20 -5.96
N SER A 129 -5.83 7.91 -6.10
CA SER A 129 -5.46 8.58 -7.35
C SER A 129 -5.10 7.65 -8.50
N VAL A 130 -4.70 6.41 -8.21
CA VAL A 130 -4.26 5.41 -9.19
C VAL A 130 -5.33 4.34 -9.42
N VAL A 131 -5.99 3.89 -8.35
CA VAL A 131 -6.97 2.80 -8.39
C VAL A 131 -8.41 3.32 -8.40
N GLY A 132 -8.65 4.51 -7.83
CA GLY A 132 -9.97 5.13 -7.73
C GLY A 132 -10.39 5.95 -8.96
N GLN A 133 -9.52 6.10 -9.97
CA GLN A 133 -9.97 6.62 -11.25
C GLN A 133 -10.66 5.50 -12.03
N PRO A 134 -11.98 5.59 -12.32
CA PRO A 134 -12.52 4.81 -13.43
C PRO A 134 -11.66 5.18 -14.63
N MET A 135 -11.15 4.19 -15.38
CA MET A 135 -10.59 4.47 -16.70
C MET A 135 -11.62 5.35 -17.39
N ALA A 136 -11.27 6.61 -17.66
CA ALA A 136 -12.12 7.47 -18.45
C ALA A 136 -12.39 6.68 -19.71
N GLU A 137 -13.64 6.22 -19.89
CA GLU A 137 -14.06 5.67 -21.15
C GLU A 137 -13.70 6.75 -22.17
N ASP A 138 -12.85 6.39 -23.14
CA ASP A 138 -12.55 7.21 -24.31
C ASP A 138 -13.87 7.46 -25.06
N GLY A 139 -14.64 8.41 -24.56
CA GLY A 139 -15.74 9.05 -25.24
C GLY A 139 -15.16 10.01 -26.27
N SER A 140 -14.51 9.45 -27.29
CA SER A 140 -14.26 10.20 -28.53
C SER A 140 -15.60 10.63 -29.09
N THR A 141 -15.74 11.95 -29.15
CA THR A 141 -16.87 12.69 -29.71
C THR A 141 -16.86 12.63 -31.24
#